data_AF-A0AAJ1LKP6-F1
#
_entry.id   AF-A0AAJ1LKP6-F1
#
_cell.length_a   1.000
_cell.length_b   1.000
_cell.length_c   1.000
_cell.angle_alpha   90.00
_cell.angle_beta   90.00
_cell.angle_gamma   90.00
#
_symmetry.space_group_name_H-M   'P 1'
#
loop_
_entity.id
_entity.type
_entity.pdbx_description
1 polymer ?
#
loop_
_entity_poly.entity_id
_entity_poly.type
_entity_poly.pdbx_seq_one_letter_code
_entity_poly.pdbx_strand_id
1 'polypeptide(L)' 'MNASAYYPFYRNSKKVGTSDYLRVMRLRKIWAEGTFAVLKREHKLNKIQKRGLQKATEECLLSATALNLKRLVKAV' A
#
# COMPACT_ATOMS: atom_id res chain seq x y z
N MET A 1 -11.94 -27.73 4.73
CA MET A 1 -11.78 -26.27 4.49
C MET A 1 -13.16 -25.70 4.23
N ASN A 2 -13.60 -24.67 4.95
CA ASN A 2 -14.95 -24.10 4.77
C ASN A 2 -15.01 -23.34 3.43
N ALA A 3 -15.81 -23.86 2.49
CA ALA A 3 -15.98 -23.32 1.14
C ALA A 3 -16.97 -22.13 1.05
N SER A 4 -17.47 -21.64 2.20
CA SER A 4 -18.38 -20.49 2.24
C SER A 4 -17.68 -19.21 1.78
N ALA A 5 -18.32 -18.46 0.89
CA ALA A 5 -17.85 -17.13 0.46
C ALA A 5 -17.67 -16.14 1.62
N TYR A 6 -18.32 -16.39 2.77
CA TYR A 6 -18.19 -15.57 3.98
C TYR A 6 -16.94 -15.90 4.80
N TYR A 7 -16.36 -17.09 4.62
CA TYR A 7 -15.26 -17.58 5.44
C TYR A 7 -14.02 -16.68 5.46
N PRO A 8 -13.58 -16.04 4.36
CA PRO A 8 -12.45 -15.11 4.38
C PRO A 8 -12.70 -13.89 5.28
N PHE A 9 -13.93 -13.34 5.28
CA PHE A 9 -14.30 -12.21 6.12
C PHE A 9 -14.31 -12.60 7.60
N TYR A 10 -14.96 -13.72 7.92
CA TYR A 10 -14.97 -14.28 9.27
C TYR A 10 -13.56 -14.57 9.81
N ARG A 11 -12.67 -15.11 8.97
CA ARG A 11 -11.27 -15.36 9.36
C ARG A 11 -10.53 -14.07 9.69
N ASN A 12 -10.75 -13.01 8.92
CA ASN A 12 -10.09 -11.73 9.15
C ASN A 12 -10.69 -10.97 10.33
N SER A 13 -12.00 -11.01 10.54
CA SER A 13 -12.64 -10.34 11.67
C SER A 13 -12.14 -10.85 13.02
N LYS A 14 -11.85 -12.16 13.13
CA LYS A 14 -11.21 -12.73 14.34
C LYS A 14 -9.83 -12.17 14.67
N LYS A 15 -9.12 -11.60 13.69
CA LYS A 15 -7.77 -11.04 13.90
C LYS A 15 -7.82 -9.58 14.33
N VAL A 16 -8.90 -8.87 14.00
CA VAL A 16 -9.04 -7.46 14.33
C VAL A 16 -9.03 -7.29 15.86
N GLY A 17 -8.28 -6.32 16.35
CA GLY A 17 -8.14 -6.03 17.79
C GLY A 17 -7.09 -6.87 18.53
N THR A 18 -6.53 -7.92 17.92
CA THR A 18 -5.39 -8.63 18.50
C THR A 18 -4.15 -7.73 18.58
N SER A 19 -3.25 -7.99 19.53
CA SER A 19 -2.01 -7.21 19.71
C SER A 19 -1.14 -7.20 18.43
N ASP A 20 -1.01 -8.34 17.75
CA ASP A 20 -0.30 -8.44 16.48
C ASP A 20 -0.94 -7.60 15.37
N TYR A 21 -2.28 -7.62 15.27
CA TYR A 21 -3.00 -6.78 14.33
C TYR A 21 -2.75 -5.29 14.60
N LEU A 22 -2.86 -4.87 15.86
CA LEU A 22 -2.62 -3.47 16.26
C LEU A 22 -1.17 -3.04 15.97
N ARG A 23 -0.20 -3.92 16.21
CA ARG A 23 1.22 -3.69 15.86
C ARG A 23 1.40 -3.46 14.36
N VAL A 24 0.84 -4.35 13.52
CA VAL A 24 0.93 -4.21 12.06
C VAL A 24 0.22 -2.95 11.57
N MET A 25 -0.95 -2.62 12.11
CA MET A 25 -1.68 -1.39 11.76
C MET A 25 -0.89 -0.12 12.13
N ARG A 26 -0.19 -0.13 13.28
CA ARG A 26 0.71 0.97 13.66
C ARG A 26 1.87 1.12 12.68
N LEU A 27 2.53 0.02 12.33
CA LEU A 27 3.61 0.02 11.34
C LEU A 27 3.13 0.51 9.98
N ARG A 28 1.93 0.11 9.55
CA ARG A 28 1.32 0.60 8.30
C ARG A 28 1.16 2.13 8.29
N LYS A 29 0.70 2.71 9.39
CA LYS A 29 0.57 4.18 9.54
C LYS A 29 1.92 4.87 9.38
N ILE A 30 2.96 4.35 10.02
CA ILE A 30 4.30 4.96 10.02
C ILE A 30 4.98 4.82 8.66
N TRP A 31 5.01 3.60 8.11
CA TRP A 31 5.86 3.29 6.96
C TRP A 31 5.15 3.44 5.61
N ALA A 32 3.85 3.14 5.55
CA ALA A 32 3.13 3.05 4.28
C ALA A 32 2.24 4.26 4.01
N GLU A 33 1.39 4.66 4.97
CA GLU A 33 0.33 5.67 4.73
C GLU A 33 0.88 7.00 4.24
N GLY A 34 1.93 7.53 4.89
CA GLY A 34 2.56 8.78 4.47
C GLY A 34 3.19 8.71 3.07
N THR A 35 3.88 7.61 2.76
CA THR A 35 4.49 7.42 1.43
C THR A 35 3.41 7.32 0.35
N PHE A 36 2.32 6.59 0.59
CA PHE A 36 1.20 6.53 -0.37
C PHE A 36 0.50 7.89 -0.54
N ALA A 37 0.36 8.69 0.52
CA ALA A 37 -0.22 10.03 0.42
C ALA A 37 0.63 10.93 -0.50
N VAL A 38 1.95 10.90 -0.35
CA VAL A 38 2.88 11.66 -1.22
C VAL A 38 2.80 11.16 -2.66
N LEU A 39 2.79 9.83 -2.89
CA LEU A 39 2.68 9.27 -4.23
C LEU A 39 1.37 9.67 -4.93
N LYS A 40 0.24 9.70 -4.21
CA LYS A 40 -1.05 10.15 -4.75
C LYS A 40 -1.03 11.63 -5.10
N ARG A 41 -0.42 12.47 -4.26
CA ARG A 41 -0.35 13.93 -4.44
C ARG A 41 0.59 14.34 -5.56
N GLU A 42 1.78 13.73 -5.63
CA GLU A 42 2.89 14.24 -6.45
C GLU A 42 3.25 13.33 -7.64
N HIS A 43 2.86 12.05 -7.61
CA HIS A 43 3.31 11.05 -8.58
C HIS A 43 2.15 10.37 -9.33
N LYS A 44 1.02 11.09 -9.51
CA LYS A 44 -0.14 10.69 -10.33
C LYS A 44 -0.75 9.32 -9.98
N LEU A 45 -0.50 8.79 -8.77
CA LEU A 45 -1.12 7.54 -8.29
C LEU A 45 -2.51 7.73 -7.69
N ASN A 46 -3.17 8.87 -7.92
CA ASN A 46 -4.58 9.06 -7.54
C ASN A 46 -5.52 8.19 -8.37
N LYS A 47 -5.14 7.89 -9.61
CA LYS A 47 -5.81 6.98 -10.54
C LYS A 47 -4.75 6.31 -11.40
N ILE A 48 -4.90 5.01 -11.63
CA ILE A 48 -4.06 4.30 -12.60
C ILE A 48 -4.34 4.85 -13.99
N GLN A 49 -3.32 5.35 -14.66
CA GLN A 49 -3.44 5.98 -15.96
C GLN A 49 -3.43 4.96 -17.11
N LYS A 50 -2.77 3.81 -16.91
CA LYS A 50 -2.64 2.76 -17.93
C LYS A 50 -3.57 1.57 -17.70
N ARG A 51 -4.18 1.04 -18.76
CA ARG A 51 -5.02 -0.15 -18.69
C ARG A 51 -4.18 -1.43 -18.67
N GLY A 52 -4.53 -2.36 -17.78
CA GLY A 52 -3.88 -3.68 -17.64
C GLY A 52 -2.98 -3.77 -16.41
N LEU A 53 -2.98 -4.94 -15.75
CA LEU A 53 -2.29 -5.13 -14.47
C LEU A 53 -0.78 -4.88 -14.57
N GLN A 54 -0.13 -5.38 -15.63
CA GLN A 54 1.30 -5.17 -15.85
C GLN A 54 1.66 -3.68 -15.93
N LYS A 55 0.92 -2.92 -16.74
CA LYS A 55 1.15 -1.48 -16.91
C LYS A 55 0.84 -0.69 -15.63
N ALA A 56 -0.16 -1.11 -14.85
CA ALA A 56 -0.47 -0.52 -13.55
C ALA A 56 0.65 -0.77 -12.53
N THR A 57 1.23 -1.97 -12.54
CA THR A 57 2.38 -2.33 -11.71
C THR A 57 3.60 -1.49 -12.07
N GLU A 58 3.93 -1.38 -13.36
CA GLU A 58 5.03 -0.53 -13.85
C GLU A 58 4.85 0.92 -13.41
N GLU A 59 3.66 1.48 -13.57
CA GLU A 59 3.33 2.85 -13.16
C GLU A 59 3.58 3.06 -11.66
N CYS A 60 3.11 2.14 -10.81
CA CYS A 60 3.33 2.21 -9.36
C CYS A 60 4.83 2.11 -9.00
N LEU A 61 5.56 1.19 -9.62
CA LEU A 61 6.98 0.98 -9.37
C LEU A 61 7.81 2.20 -9.78
N LEU A 62 7.55 2.76 -10.96
CA LEU A 62 8.24 3.96 -11.44
C LEU A 62 7.96 5.16 -10.53
N SER A 63 6.71 5.35 -10.09
CA SER A 63 6.36 6.41 -9.15
C SER A 63 7.05 6.25 -7.79
N ALA A 64 7.13 5.03 -7.27
CA ALA A 64 7.86 4.74 -6.03
C ALA A 64 9.37 5.00 -6.18
N THR A 65 9.97 4.55 -7.28
CA THR A 65 11.39 4.80 -7.59
C THR A 65 11.68 6.29 -7.69
N ALA A 66 10.84 7.05 -8.41
CA ALA A 66 11.00 8.50 -8.52
C ALA A 66 10.94 9.19 -7.14
N LEU A 67 10.04 8.78 -6.26
CA LEU A 67 9.97 9.31 -4.90
C LEU A 67 11.22 8.95 -4.07
N ASN A 68 11.70 7.72 -4.17
CA ASN A 68 12.89 7.27 -3.45
C ASN A 68 14.15 8.02 -3.93
N LEU A 69 14.28 8.26 -5.24
CA LEU A 69 15.37 9.07 -5.80
C LEU A 69 15.32 10.52 -5.29
N LYS A 70 14.14 11.15 -5.26
CA LYS A 70 13.97 12.49 -4.66
C LYS A 70 14.42 12.54 -3.20
N ARG A 71 14.13 11.48 -2.42
CA ARG A 71 14.54 11.39 -1.01
C ARG A 71 16.06 11.22 -0.87
N LEU A 72 16.67 10.40 -1.73
CA LEU A 72 18.12 10.19 -1.75
C LEU A 72 18.85 11.51 -2.00
N VAL A 73 18.45 12.26 -3.03
CA VAL A 73 19.07 13.56 -3.36
C VAL A 73 18.92 14.58 -2.22
N LYS A 74 17.84 14.52 -1.44
CA LYS A 74 17.63 15.40 -0.28
C LYS A 74 18.39 14.98 0.99
N ALA A 75 18.85 13.73 1.04
CA ALA A 75 19.56 13.18 2.18
C ALA A 75 21.07 13.35 2.08
N VAL A 76 21.55 13.72 0.88
CA VAL A 76 22.92 14.19 0.60
C VAL A 76 22.94 15.71 0.75
#